data_AF-A0A7Y8GWE5-F1
#
_entry.id   AF-A0A7Y8GWE5-F1
#
_cell.length_a   1.000
_cell.length_b   1.000
_cell.length_c   1.000
_cell.angle_alpha   90.00
_cell.angle_beta   90.00
_cell.angle_gamma   90.00
#
_symmetry.space_group_name_H-M   'P 1'
#
loop_
_entity.id
_entity.type
_entity.pdbx_description
1 polymer ?
#
loop_
_entity_poly.entity_id
_entity_poly.type
_entity_poly.pdbx_seq_one_letter_code
_entity_poly.pdbx_strand_id
1 'polypeptide(L)'
;MTRAEHIHKGKLAELGCLACLRIHGPHAPGPVELHHYRGGGWGRGDYKTLVPLCPAHHRGPLGIHGLGTKGFDKHYPFTQRDLLDDALRMTA
;
A
#
# COMPACT_ATOMS: atom_id res chain seq x y z
N MET A 1 0.15 18.49 -6.38
CA MET A 1 -0.63 17.33 -6.83
C MET A 1 -1.29 17.71 -8.14
N THR A 2 -0.99 17.02 -9.23
CA THR A 2 -1.59 17.24 -10.55
C THR A 2 -2.96 16.55 -10.65
N ARG A 3 -3.74 16.86 -11.70
CA ARG A 3 -5.00 16.15 -11.98
C ARG A 3 -4.77 14.64 -12.16
N ALA A 4 -3.69 14.26 -12.85
CA ALA A 4 -3.35 12.86 -13.07
C ALA A 4 -3.03 12.14 -11.75
N GLU A 5 -2.27 12.78 -10.86
CA GLU A 5 -1.99 12.24 -9.51
C GLU A 5 -3.26 12.11 -8.67
N HIS A 6 -4.19 13.06 -8.76
CA HIS A 6 -5.48 12.97 -8.07
C HIS A 6 -6.31 11.78 -8.55
N ILE A 7 -6.42 11.59 -9.88
CA ILE A 7 -7.12 10.45 -10.49
C ILE A 7 -6.47 9.12 -10.06
N HIS A 8 -5.14 9.03 -10.11
CA HIS A 8 -4.42 7.83 -9.69
C HIS A 8 -4.68 7.48 -8.22
N LYS A 9 -4.65 8.45 -7.31
CA LYS A 9 -5.00 8.25 -5.90
C LYS A 9 -6.44 7.76 -5.72
N GLY A 10 -7.38 8.29 -6.50
CA GLY A 10 -8.76 7.83 -6.51
C GLY A 10 -8.86 6.35 -6.87
N LYS A 11 -8.23 5.94 -7.99
CA LYS A 11 -8.17 4.54 -8.40
C LYS A 11 -7.61 3.63 -7.30
N LEU A 12 -6.53 4.04 -6.63
CA LEU A 12 -5.93 3.27 -5.54
C LEU A 12 -6.87 3.13 -4.33
N ALA A 13 -7.62 4.17 -3.99
CA ALA A 13 -8.54 4.15 -2.85
C ALA A 13 -9.68 3.13 -3.04
N GLU A 14 -10.13 2.93 -4.29
CA GLU A 14 -11.18 1.96 -4.62
C GLU A 14 -10.71 0.49 -4.54
N LEU A 15 -9.41 0.21 -4.55
CA LEU A 15 -8.89 -1.16 -4.52
C LEU A 15 -9.05 -1.84 -3.15
N GLY A 16 -9.20 -1.07 -2.07
CA GLY A 16 -9.08 -1.59 -0.71
C GLY A 16 -7.65 -1.96 -0.34
N CYS A 17 -7.48 -2.68 0.78
CA CYS A 17 -6.14 -2.98 1.31
C CYS A 17 -5.49 -4.14 0.55
N LEU A 18 -4.38 -3.87 -0.14
CA LEU A 18 -3.68 -4.91 -0.91
C LEU A 18 -3.03 -5.99 -0.05
N ALA A 19 -2.59 -5.65 1.17
CA ALA A 19 -2.13 -6.66 2.13
C ALA A 19 -3.29 -7.61 2.52
N CYS A 20 -4.47 -7.08 2.84
CA CYS A 20 -5.65 -7.91 3.07
C CYS A 20 -5.99 -8.77 1.85
N LEU A 21 -5.88 -8.22 0.63
CA LEU A 21 -6.18 -8.96 -0.60
C LEU A 21 -5.26 -10.16 -0.77
N ARG A 22 -3.96 -10.00 -0.48
CA ARG A 22 -3.00 -11.12 -0.50
C ARG A 22 -3.22 -12.14 0.62
N ILE A 23 -3.63 -11.71 1.81
CA ILE A 23 -3.84 -12.60 2.98
C ILE A 23 -5.15 -13.37 2.86
N HIS A 24 -6.23 -12.72 2.42
CA HIS A 24 -7.59 -13.25 2.48
C HIS A 24 -8.19 -13.60 1.11
N GLY A 25 -7.52 -13.25 0.01
CA GLY A 25 -8.10 -13.33 -1.33
C GLY A 25 -9.11 -12.21 -1.61
N PRO A 26 -9.80 -12.24 -2.77
CA PRO A 26 -10.77 -11.22 -3.16
C PRO A 26 -11.89 -11.05 -2.13
N HIS A 27 -12.13 -9.81 -1.71
CA HIS A 27 -13.18 -9.43 -0.76
C HIS A 27 -13.64 -7.99 -1.03
N ALA A 28 -14.75 -7.58 -0.40
CA ALA A 28 -15.24 -6.22 -0.53
C ALA A 28 -14.19 -5.21 -0.03
N PRO A 29 -13.90 -4.13 -0.78
CA PRO A 29 -12.87 -3.17 -0.40
C PRO A 29 -13.28 -2.42 0.88
N GLY A 30 -12.37 -2.41 1.86
CA GLY A 30 -12.49 -1.60 3.07
C GLY A 30 -11.78 -0.25 2.95
N PRO A 31 -11.93 0.64 3.94
CA PRO A 31 -11.27 1.95 3.94
C PRO A 31 -9.73 1.81 4.01
N VAL A 32 -9.04 2.67 3.27
CA VAL A 32 -7.58 2.67 3.16
C VAL A 32 -6.95 4.03 3.38
N GLU A 33 -5.69 3.96 3.76
CA GLU A 33 -4.73 5.05 3.75
C GLU A 33 -3.69 4.76 2.66
N LEU A 34 -3.23 5.79 1.95
CA LEU A 34 -2.24 5.64 0.89
C LEU A 34 -0.82 5.78 1.45
N HIS A 35 -0.11 4.66 1.49
CA HIS A 35 1.25 4.53 1.98
C HIS A 35 2.26 4.82 0.86
N HIS A 36 3.29 5.63 1.11
CA HIS A 36 4.37 5.82 0.14
C HIS A 36 5.43 4.72 0.30
N TYR A 37 5.57 3.86 -0.71
CA TYR A 37 6.71 2.98 -0.82
C TYR A 37 7.99 3.77 -1.09
N ARG A 38 9.06 3.45 -0.33
CA ARG A 38 10.35 4.17 -0.37
C ARG A 38 11.58 3.27 -0.39
N GLY A 39 11.42 1.94 -0.48
CA GLY A 39 12.54 1.01 -0.42
C GLY A 39 13.48 1.17 0.80
N GLY A 40 13.03 1.82 1.89
CA GLY A 40 13.82 2.07 3.11
C GLY A 40 14.23 3.53 3.39
N GLY A 41 13.74 4.54 2.65
CA GLY A 41 14.06 5.97 2.87
C GLY A 41 13.04 6.82 3.69
N TRP A 42 13.44 8.04 4.08
CA TRP A 42 12.62 9.07 4.75
C TRP A 42 12.29 10.26 3.81
N GLY A 43 11.22 11.04 4.08
CA GLY A 43 10.80 12.22 3.27
C GLY A 43 9.61 11.99 2.31
N ARG A 44 8.96 13.01 1.76
CA ARG A 44 7.78 12.81 0.86
C ARG A 44 8.15 11.95 -0.36
N GLY A 45 7.42 10.86 -0.59
CA GLY A 45 7.61 9.98 -1.75
C GLY A 45 6.85 10.47 -3.00
N ASP A 46 6.94 9.73 -4.10
CA ASP A 46 6.17 9.98 -5.32
C ASP A 46 4.72 9.47 -5.16
N TYR A 47 3.74 10.19 -5.72
CA TYR A 47 2.35 9.76 -5.78
C TYR A 47 2.17 8.50 -6.63
N LYS A 48 3.11 8.18 -7.52
CA LYS A 48 3.13 6.94 -8.29
C LYS A 48 3.61 5.72 -7.50
N THR A 49 4.22 5.91 -6.32
CA THR A 49 4.69 4.81 -5.47
C THR A 49 3.79 4.61 -4.25
N LEU A 50 2.48 4.82 -4.42
CA LEU A 50 1.48 4.68 -3.37
C LEU A 50 0.89 3.26 -3.32
N VAL A 51 0.71 2.75 -2.10
CA VAL A 51 0.09 1.45 -1.81
C VAL A 51 -1.12 1.68 -0.90
N PRO A 52 -2.33 1.24 -1.27
CA PRO A 52 -3.52 1.36 -0.42
C PRO A 52 -3.50 0.27 0.67
N LEU A 53 -3.55 0.70 1.93
CA LEU A 53 -3.49 -0.16 3.10
C LEU A 53 -4.54 0.23 4.12
N CYS A 54 -5.17 -0.75 4.78
CA CYS A 54 -6.04 -0.45 5.91
C CYS A 54 -5.20 0.08 7.09
N PRO A 55 -5.79 0.76 8.08
CA PRO A 55 -5.06 1.30 9.23
C PRO A 55 -4.22 0.25 9.97
N ALA A 56 -4.69 -1.00 10.05
CA ALA A 56 -3.97 -2.10 10.68
C ALA A 56 -2.67 -2.46 9.93
N HIS A 57 -2.72 -2.58 8.60
CA HIS A 57 -1.54 -2.89 7.78
C HIS A 57 -0.67 -1.66 7.47
N HIS A 58 -1.19 -0.45 7.62
CA HIS A 58 -0.40 0.77 7.45
C HIS A 58 0.34 1.15 8.75
N ARG A 59 -0.41 1.39 9.84
CA ARG A 59 0.08 2.01 11.08
C ARG A 59 -0.02 1.10 12.31
N GLY A 60 -0.70 -0.04 12.21
CA GLY A 60 -0.84 -0.98 13.32
C GLY A 60 0.47 -1.70 13.70
N PRO A 61 0.48 -2.47 14.80
CA PRO A 61 1.69 -3.16 15.30
C PRO A 61 2.30 -4.13 14.28
N LEU A 62 1.46 -4.76 13.45
CA LEU A 62 1.88 -5.63 12.35
C LEU A 62 1.84 -4.92 10.98
N GLY A 63 1.63 -3.61 10.97
CA GLY A 63 1.65 -2.79 9.76
C GLY A 63 3.05 -2.30 9.42
N ILE A 64 3.20 -1.65 8.27
CA ILE A 64 4.50 -1.17 7.78
C ILE A 64 5.16 -0.21 8.77
N HIS A 65 4.41 0.75 9.34
CA HIS A 65 4.97 1.68 10.31
C HIS A 65 5.23 1.05 11.69
N GLY A 66 4.55 -0.05 12.03
CA GLY A 66 4.78 -0.78 13.29
C GLY A 66 6.00 -1.69 13.23
N LEU A 67 6.14 -2.47 12.16
CA LEU A 67 7.26 -3.41 11.96
C LEU A 67 8.49 -2.75 11.33
N GLY A 68 8.33 -1.57 10.72
CA GLY A 68 9.31 -0.98 9.83
C GLY A 68 9.40 -1.73 8.49
N THR A 69 10.00 -1.09 7.48
CA THR A 69 10.07 -1.60 6.10
C THR A 69 10.63 -3.03 6.04
N LYS A 70 11.78 -3.29 6.68
CA LYS A 70 12.40 -4.63 6.66
C LYS A 70 11.65 -5.65 7.51
N GLY A 71 10.97 -5.21 8.57
CA GLY A 71 10.21 -6.11 9.45
C GLY A 71 8.94 -6.59 8.76
N PHE A 72 8.24 -5.68 8.07
CA PHE A 72 7.05 -6.02 7.29
C PHE A 72 7.34 -7.07 6.22
N ASP A 73 8.38 -6.84 5.41
CA ASP A 73 8.78 -7.76 4.33
C ASP A 73 9.24 -9.14 4.83
N LYS A 74 9.67 -9.24 6.10
CA LYS A 74 10.01 -10.51 6.74
C LYS A 74 8.82 -11.20 7.40
N HIS A 75 7.82 -10.44 7.83
CA HIS A 75 6.68 -10.95 8.58
C HIS A 75 5.63 -11.58 7.67
N TYR A 76 5.36 -10.97 6.51
CA TYR A 76 4.38 -11.47 5.54
C TYR A 76 5.04 -12.30 4.43
N PRO A 77 4.27 -13.19 3.75
CA PRO A 77 4.76 -13.96 2.61
C PRO A 77 4.90 -13.12 1.32
N PHE A 78 4.88 -11.79 1.45
CA PHE A 78 5.02 -10.80 0.40
C PHE A 78 5.71 -9.56 0.96
N THR A 79 6.27 -8.77 0.06
CA THR A 79 7.00 -7.54 0.38
C THR A 79 6.15 -6.31 0.08
N GLN A 80 6.56 -5.14 0.58
CA GLN A 80 5.97 -3.87 0.15
C GLN A 80 6.15 -3.62 -1.35
N ARG A 81 7.22 -4.16 -1.94
CA ARG A 81 7.45 -4.07 -3.38
C ARG A 81 6.38 -4.83 -4.15
N ASP A 82 6.05 -6.04 -3.70
CA ASP A 82 4.97 -6.83 -4.30
C ASP A 82 3.63 -6.09 -4.26
N LEU A 83 3.32 -5.43 -3.13
CA LEU A 83 2.09 -4.64 -3.00
C LEU A 83 2.08 -3.42 -3.92
N LEU A 84 3.24 -2.77 -4.14
CA LEU A 84 3.34 -1.68 -5.11
C LEU A 84 3.14 -2.18 -6.54
N ASP A 85 3.76 -3.29 -6.91
CA ASP A 85 3.62 -3.86 -8.25
C ASP A 85 2.16 -4.27 -8.52
N ASP A 86 1.45 -4.81 -7.53
CA ASP A 86 0.00 -5.05 -7.60
C ASP A 86 -0.79 -3.75 -7.82
N ALA A 87 -0.50 -2.70 -7.05
CA ALA A 87 -1.15 -1.40 -7.16
C ALA A 87 -0.98 -0.79 -8.57
N LEU A 88 0.24 -0.85 -9.11
CA LEU A 88 0.55 -0.35 -10.45
C LEU A 88 -0.17 -1.15 -11.54
N ARG A 89 -0.18 -2.49 -11.43
CA ARG A 89 -0.87 -3.37 -12.38
C ARG A 89 -2.38 -3.13 -12.40
N MET A 90 -2.98 -2.90 -11.24
CA MET A 90 -4.45 -2.75 -11.11
C MET A 90 -4.94 -1.34 -11.44
N THR A 91 -4.05 -0.35 -11.56
CA THR A 91 -4.42 1.05 -11.84
C THR A 91 -3.91 1.60 -13.17
N ALA A 92 -3.09 0.84 -13.90
CA ALA A 92 -2.73 1.07 -15.30
C ALA A 92 -3.99 1.14 -16.17
#